data_AF-A0A183B581-F1
#
_entry.id   AF-A0A183B581-F1
#
_cell.length_a   1.000
_cell.length_b   1.000
_cell.length_c   1.000
_cell.angle_alpha   90.00
_cell.angle_beta   90.00
_cell.angle_gamma   90.00
#
_symmetry.space_group_name_H-M   'P 1'
#
loop_
_entity.id
_entity.type
_entity.pdbx_description
1 polymer ?
#
loop_
_entity_poly.entity_id
_entity_poly.type
_entity_poly.pdbx_seq_one_letter_code
_entity_poly.pdbx_strand_id
1 'polypeptide(L)'
;LTYRTTNGQYQGDCGGLLNSDNWLRLGRPPTLRNRPVPKNRTSHDKQDYGDEAGVRSVIQPNIYTEYGLTQRDLLMLRGKDEIKRIIDSCGLSGYFNNTISFDDVWSKAGEMDKQLLHDLAPKDADRVSLYAFKEVLFGKRADEIREQVDREFTSMCC
;
A
#
# COMPACT_ATOMS: atom_id res chain seq x y z
N LEU A 1 5.68 32.60 -32.25
CA LEU A 1 4.96 32.65 -30.96
C LEU A 1 5.99 32.80 -29.85
N THR A 2 6.18 34.02 -29.38
CA THR A 2 7.15 34.34 -28.32
C THR A 2 6.38 34.41 -27.01
N TYR A 3 6.39 33.33 -26.23
CA TYR A 3 5.78 33.33 -24.91
C TYR A 3 6.77 33.96 -23.91
N ARG A 4 6.34 35.01 -23.20
CA ARG A 4 7.08 35.62 -22.10
C ARG A 4 6.32 35.33 -20.82
N THR A 5 6.76 34.32 -20.08
CA THR A 5 6.22 34.04 -18.75
C THR A 5 6.97 34.86 -17.71
N THR A 6 6.25 35.35 -16.70
CA THR A 6 6.82 36.20 -15.64
C THR A 6 7.31 35.34 -14.47
N ASN A 7 8.29 35.83 -13.70
CA ASN A 7 8.78 35.14 -12.49
C ASN A 7 7.67 34.80 -11.48
N GLY A 8 6.55 35.54 -11.49
CA GLY A 8 5.37 35.27 -10.67
C GLY A 8 4.67 33.95 -11.04
N GLN A 9 4.69 33.54 -12.30
CA GLN A 9 4.16 32.23 -12.72
C GLN A 9 5.05 31.07 -12.25
N TYR A 10 6.37 31.29 -12.14
CA TYR A 10 7.29 30.31 -11.55
C TYR A 10 7.13 30.17 -10.04
N GLN A 11 6.95 31.28 -9.31
CA GLN A 11 6.78 31.24 -7.86
C GLN A 11 5.35 30.89 -7.42
N GLY A 12 4.35 31.12 -8.26
CA GLY A 12 2.94 30.82 -7.98
C GLY A 12 2.60 29.33 -7.99
N ASP A 13 3.47 28.46 -8.51
CA ASP A 13 3.20 27.03 -8.62
C ASP A 13 3.66 26.18 -7.42
N CYS A 14 4.09 26.83 -6.33
CA CYS A 14 4.30 26.14 -5.06
C CYS A 14 3.04 25.41 -4.54
N GLY A 15 1.85 25.70 -5.11
CA GLY A 15 0.56 25.07 -4.77
C GLY A 15 -0.11 24.23 -5.87
N GLY A 16 0.51 24.02 -7.04
CA GLY A 16 -0.08 23.19 -8.12
C GLY A 16 -1.31 23.78 -8.81
N LEU A 17 -1.40 25.12 -8.88
CA LEU A 17 -2.51 25.83 -9.53
C LEU A 17 -2.44 25.81 -11.06
N LEU A 18 -1.29 25.43 -11.63
CA LEU A 18 -1.09 25.26 -13.07
C LEU A 18 -0.90 23.76 -13.38
N ASN A 19 -1.54 23.25 -14.44
CA ASN A 19 -1.30 21.88 -14.87
C ASN A 19 0.17 21.74 -15.29
N SER A 20 0.91 20.97 -14.49
CA SER A 20 2.35 20.75 -14.62
C SER A 20 2.74 19.47 -15.32
N ASP A 21 1.79 18.73 -15.88
CA ASP A 21 2.00 17.35 -16.31
C ASP A 21 2.96 17.26 -17.51
N ASN A 22 3.03 18.33 -18.32
CA ASN A 22 3.89 18.41 -19.50
C ASN A 22 5.29 19.00 -19.22
N TRP A 23 5.61 19.37 -17.98
CA TRP A 23 6.90 19.98 -17.64
C TRP A 23 7.48 19.45 -16.33
N LEU A 24 8.76 19.09 -16.37
CA LEU A 24 9.47 18.64 -15.18
C LEU A 24 9.60 19.80 -14.18
N ARG A 25 9.11 19.62 -12.95
CA ARG A 25 9.37 20.58 -11.88
C ARG A 25 10.87 20.61 -11.58
N LEU A 26 11.50 21.73 -11.92
CA LEU A 26 12.91 21.97 -11.63
C LEU A 26 13.04 22.47 -10.19
N GLY A 27 13.63 21.65 -9.32
CA GLY A 27 13.80 21.98 -7.92
C GLY A 27 13.92 20.73 -7.05
N ARG A 28 14.33 20.89 -5.79
CA ARG A 28 14.30 19.79 -4.82
C ARG A 28 12.85 19.65 -4.31
N PRO A 29 12.17 18.51 -4.55
CA PRO A 29 10.85 18.29 -3.97
C PRO A 29 10.96 18.14 -2.44
N PRO A 30 9.88 18.42 -1.70
CA PRO A 30 9.88 18.27 -0.23
C PRO A 30 10.13 16.83 0.19
N THR A 31 9.59 15.86 -0.55
CA THR A 31 9.81 14.43 -0.35
C THR A 31 10.65 13.86 -1.49
N LEU A 32 11.70 13.13 -1.15
CA LEU A 32 12.71 12.64 -2.09
C LEU A 32 12.40 11.24 -2.64
N ARG A 33 11.18 11.04 -3.17
CA ARG A 33 10.72 9.74 -3.71
C ARG A 33 11.62 9.17 -4.80
N ASN A 34 12.26 10.04 -5.58
CA ASN A 34 13.14 9.63 -6.69
C ASN A 34 14.54 9.20 -6.21
N ARG A 35 14.81 9.22 -4.91
CA ARG A 35 16.09 8.80 -4.34
C ARG A 35 15.95 7.47 -3.62
N PRO A 36 16.96 6.59 -3.72
CA PRO A 36 16.96 5.38 -2.93
C PRO A 36 17.08 5.73 -1.44
N VAL A 37 16.28 5.05 -0.63
CA VAL A 37 16.36 5.14 0.84
C VAL A 37 17.71 4.54 1.28
N PRO A 38 18.50 5.26 2.09
CA PRO A 38 19.75 4.71 2.63
C PRO A 38 19.50 3.44 3.44
N LYS A 39 20.36 2.42 3.27
CA LYS A 39 20.28 1.17 4.06
C LYS A 39 20.43 1.43 5.56
N ASN A 40 21.36 2.30 5.92
CA ASN A 40 21.59 2.74 7.28
C ASN A 40 21.35 4.25 7.33
N ARG A 41 20.32 4.67 8.04
CA ARG A 41 20.01 6.09 8.24
C ARG A 41 20.86 6.65 9.38
N THR A 42 21.42 7.85 9.19
CA THR A 42 22.17 8.54 10.24
C THR A 42 21.21 9.21 11.22
N SER A 43 21.59 9.34 12.49
CA SER A 43 20.78 10.05 13.50
C SER A 43 20.50 11.52 13.19
N HIS A 44 21.28 12.12 12.28
CA HIS A 44 21.15 13.51 11.84
C HIS A 44 20.41 13.63 10.51
N ASP A 45 19.89 12.53 9.97
CA ASP A 45 19.12 12.56 8.75
C ASP A 45 17.78 13.24 8.99
N LYS A 46 17.49 14.25 8.16
CA LYS A 46 16.26 15.06 8.23
C LYS A 46 15.47 14.96 6.93
N GLN A 47 15.87 14.08 6.02
CA GLN A 47 15.24 13.93 4.71
C GLN A 47 14.09 12.92 4.78
N ASP A 48 12.94 13.30 4.22
CA ASP A 48 11.84 12.38 3.96
C ASP A 48 12.02 11.76 2.57
N TYR A 49 12.12 10.43 2.53
CA TYR A 49 12.28 9.65 1.30
C TYR A 49 10.94 9.15 0.73
N GLY A 50 9.83 9.40 1.41
CA GLY A 50 8.49 9.02 0.99
C GLY A 50 8.03 7.64 1.44
N ASP A 51 8.81 6.98 2.28
CA ASP A 51 8.48 5.72 2.96
C ASP A 51 8.15 5.90 4.45
N GLU A 52 8.05 7.15 4.91
CA GLU A 52 7.70 7.50 6.29
C GLU A 52 6.22 7.23 6.60
N ALA A 53 5.95 6.86 7.85
CA ALA A 53 4.58 6.66 8.31
C ALA A 53 3.88 8.02 8.50
N GLY A 54 2.58 8.08 8.18
CA GLY A 54 1.79 9.28 8.42
C GLY A 54 1.63 9.61 9.91
N VAL A 55 1.27 10.86 10.21
CA VAL A 55 1.06 11.37 11.60
C VAL A 55 0.13 10.47 12.41
N ARG A 56 -0.92 9.94 11.78
CA ARG A 56 -1.87 9.02 12.44
C ARG A 56 -1.18 7.79 13.01
N SER A 57 -0.24 7.19 12.28
CA SER A 57 0.49 5.99 12.70
C SER A 57 1.42 6.24 13.88
N VAL A 58 1.80 7.51 14.11
CA VAL A 58 2.60 7.93 15.27
C VAL A 58 1.72 8.17 16.49
N ILE A 59 0.57 8.82 16.32
CA ILE A 59 -0.38 9.10 17.41
C ILE A 59 -1.11 7.82 17.85
N GLN A 60 -1.42 6.95 16.88
CA GLN A 60 -2.12 5.68 17.05
C GLN A 60 -1.28 4.57 16.43
N PRO A 61 -0.24 4.09 17.14
CA PRO A 61 0.59 3.00 16.64
C PRO A 61 -0.23 1.73 16.47
N ASN A 62 0.12 0.96 15.45
CA ASN A 62 -0.44 -0.37 15.24
C ASN A 62 0.28 -1.36 16.18
N ILE A 63 -0.37 -2.48 16.50
CA ILE A 63 0.24 -3.58 17.25
C ILE A 63 1.54 -4.07 16.60
N TYR A 64 1.64 -3.98 15.27
CA TYR A 64 2.88 -4.30 14.53
C TYR A 64 4.07 -3.41 14.93
N THR A 65 3.82 -2.15 15.28
CA THR A 65 4.87 -1.22 15.70
C THR A 65 5.53 -1.67 17.01
N GLU A 66 4.77 -2.31 17.91
CA GLU A 66 5.31 -2.87 19.16
C GLU A 66 6.28 -4.02 18.89
N TYR A 67 6.04 -4.77 17.80
CA TYR A 67 6.94 -5.83 17.33
C TYR A 67 8.08 -5.32 16.44
N GLY A 68 8.25 -3.99 16.33
CA GLY A 68 9.29 -3.37 15.52
C GLY A 68 9.02 -3.40 14.01
N LEU A 69 7.80 -3.77 13.60
CA LEU A 69 7.39 -3.74 12.19
C LEU A 69 6.85 -2.37 11.83
N THR A 70 7.26 -1.88 10.67
CA THR A 70 6.85 -0.59 10.14
C THR A 70 5.76 -0.74 9.06
N GLN A 71 5.08 0.35 8.71
CA GLN A 71 4.13 0.31 7.59
C GLN A 71 4.80 -0.06 6.26
N ARG A 72 6.07 0.32 6.10
CA ARG A 72 6.90 -0.07 4.96
C ARG A 72 6.97 -1.59 4.83
N ASP A 73 7.11 -2.31 5.95
CA ASP A 73 7.20 -3.77 5.92
C ASP A 73 5.89 -4.41 5.46
N LEU A 74 4.73 -3.81 5.74
CA LEU A 74 3.43 -4.30 5.26
C LEU A 74 3.20 -3.98 3.78
N LEU A 75 3.62 -2.79 3.35
CA LEU A 75 3.42 -2.28 1.99
C LEU A 75 4.48 -2.76 0.98
N MET A 76 5.58 -3.35 1.45
CA MET A 76 6.60 -3.90 0.59
C MET A 76 6.03 -5.01 -0.30
N LEU A 77 6.21 -4.85 -1.61
CA LEU A 77 5.80 -5.81 -2.63
C LEU A 77 6.69 -7.06 -2.60
N ARG A 78 6.07 -8.22 -2.44
CA ARG A 78 6.71 -9.52 -2.29
C ARG A 78 6.30 -10.49 -3.38
N GLY A 79 7.12 -11.52 -3.57
CA GLY A 79 6.79 -12.63 -4.48
C GLY A 79 5.78 -13.60 -3.85
N LYS A 80 5.11 -14.38 -4.70
CA LYS A 80 4.09 -15.35 -4.29
C LYS A 80 4.61 -16.38 -3.29
N ASP A 81 5.81 -16.91 -3.53
CA ASP A 81 6.44 -17.89 -2.65
C ASP A 81 6.78 -17.31 -1.27
N GLU A 82 7.16 -16.05 -1.21
CA GLU A 82 7.48 -15.37 0.04
C GLU A 82 6.21 -15.16 0.87
N ILE A 83 5.12 -14.66 0.25
CA ILE A 83 3.83 -14.52 0.95
C ILE A 83 3.33 -15.88 1.43
N LYS A 84 3.42 -16.93 0.61
CA LYS A 84 3.03 -18.28 1.02
C LYS A 84 3.77 -18.74 2.28
N ARG A 85 5.11 -18.58 2.31
CA ARG A 85 5.92 -18.93 3.48
C ARG A 85 5.54 -18.15 4.73
N ILE A 86 5.25 -16.85 4.59
CA ILE A 86 4.83 -16.00 5.72
C ILE A 86 3.50 -16.51 6.29
N ILE A 87 2.53 -16.77 5.42
CA ILE A 87 1.20 -17.26 5.78
C ILE A 87 1.28 -18.62 6.48
N ASP A 88 2.08 -19.53 5.95
CA ASP A 88 2.30 -20.85 6.56
C ASP A 88 3.00 -20.72 7.92
N SER A 89 3.99 -19.83 8.05
CA SER A 89 4.70 -19.57 9.30
C SER A 89 3.79 -18.93 10.37
N CYS A 90 2.80 -18.14 9.95
CA CYS A 90 1.82 -17.53 10.84
C CYS A 90 0.68 -18.50 11.24
N GLY A 91 0.65 -19.73 10.71
CA GLY A 91 -0.44 -20.67 10.97
C GLY A 91 -1.78 -20.27 10.34
N LEU A 92 -1.74 -19.39 9.33
CA LEU A 92 -2.94 -18.88 8.65
C LEU A 92 -3.38 -19.80 7.49
N SER A 93 -2.69 -20.90 7.25
CA SER A 93 -3.03 -21.87 6.20
C SER A 93 -4.45 -22.46 6.39
N GLY A 94 -4.96 -22.49 7.61
CA GLY A 94 -6.33 -22.95 7.92
C GLY A 94 -7.45 -22.02 7.45
N TYR A 95 -7.13 -20.79 7.03
CA TYR A 95 -8.11 -19.86 6.45
C TYR A 95 -8.42 -20.17 4.98
N PHE A 96 -7.60 -20.99 4.32
CA PHE A 96 -7.85 -21.43 2.95
C PHE A 96 -8.69 -22.70 2.97
N ASN A 97 -9.78 -22.70 2.20
CA ASN A 97 -10.72 -23.79 2.06
C ASN A 97 -11.23 -23.83 0.61
N ASN A 98 -12.23 -24.66 0.30
CA ASN A 98 -12.75 -24.76 -1.07
C ASN A 98 -13.38 -23.45 -1.58
N THR A 99 -13.86 -22.58 -0.69
CA THR A 99 -14.46 -21.28 -1.02
C THR A 99 -13.40 -20.18 -1.16
N ILE A 100 -12.34 -20.21 -0.35
CA ILE A 100 -11.25 -19.23 -0.31
C ILE A 100 -9.96 -19.90 -0.81
N SER A 101 -9.72 -19.79 -2.11
CA SER A 101 -8.46 -20.23 -2.73
C SER A 101 -7.37 -19.17 -2.59
N PHE A 102 -6.13 -19.63 -2.35
CA PHE A 102 -4.95 -18.77 -2.30
C PHE A 102 -4.76 -17.96 -3.59
N ASP A 103 -4.97 -18.58 -4.77
CA ASP A 103 -4.76 -17.93 -6.07
C ASP A 103 -5.77 -16.82 -6.34
N ASP A 104 -6.99 -16.99 -5.86
CA ASP A 104 -8.05 -15.96 -5.97
C ASP A 104 -7.79 -14.81 -4.98
N VAL A 105 -7.28 -15.09 -3.78
CA VAL A 105 -6.82 -14.03 -2.85
C VAL A 105 -5.64 -13.27 -3.46
N TRP A 106 -4.65 -13.98 -4.01
CA TRP A 106 -3.49 -13.40 -4.67
C TRP A 106 -3.88 -12.47 -5.83
N SER A 107 -4.77 -12.93 -6.72
CA SER A 107 -5.19 -12.15 -7.89
C SER A 107 -5.90 -10.86 -7.49
N LYS A 108 -6.86 -10.93 -6.54
CA LYS A 108 -7.57 -9.75 -6.04
C LYS A 108 -6.66 -8.80 -5.27
N ALA A 109 -5.69 -9.31 -4.53
CA ALA A 109 -4.70 -8.48 -3.84
C ALA A 109 -3.80 -7.75 -4.83
N GLY A 110 -3.39 -8.41 -5.93
CA GLY A 110 -2.68 -7.76 -7.03
C GLY A 110 -3.50 -6.66 -7.73
N GLU A 111 -4.81 -6.85 -7.90
CA GLU A 111 -5.70 -5.80 -8.39
C GLU A 111 -5.80 -4.61 -7.43
N MET A 112 -5.92 -4.87 -6.12
CA MET A 112 -5.95 -3.84 -5.09
C MET A 112 -4.64 -3.03 -5.08
N ASP A 113 -3.48 -3.69 -5.14
CA ASP A 113 -2.20 -2.98 -5.18
C ASP A 113 -2.03 -2.18 -6.48
N LYS A 114 -2.50 -2.68 -7.63
CA LYS A 114 -2.52 -1.91 -8.88
C LYS A 114 -3.37 -0.65 -8.76
N GLN A 115 -4.52 -0.75 -8.08
CA GLN A 115 -5.37 0.41 -7.78
C GLN A 115 -4.69 1.38 -6.83
N LEU A 116 -4.01 0.91 -5.79
CA LEU A 116 -3.31 1.77 -4.81
C LEU A 116 -2.08 2.47 -5.41
N LEU A 117 -1.35 1.78 -6.29
CA LEU A 117 -0.10 2.27 -6.85
C LEU A 117 -0.28 3.10 -8.13
N HIS A 118 -1.39 2.92 -8.86
CA HIS A 118 -1.63 3.58 -10.14
C HIS A 118 -0.38 3.52 -11.06
N ASP A 119 0.20 4.68 -11.39
CA ASP A 119 1.37 4.79 -12.27
C ASP A 119 2.68 4.25 -11.66
N LEU A 120 2.71 4.04 -10.34
CA LEU A 120 3.86 3.51 -9.61
C LEU A 120 3.86 1.97 -9.57
N ALA A 121 2.85 1.31 -10.12
CA ALA A 121 2.77 -0.14 -10.14
C ALA A 121 3.93 -0.73 -10.96
N PRO A 122 4.67 -1.73 -10.43
CA PRO A 122 5.76 -2.36 -11.18
C PRO A 122 5.21 -3.12 -12.39
N LYS A 123 5.86 -2.92 -13.54
CA LYS A 123 5.50 -3.59 -14.81
C LYS A 123 6.11 -4.98 -14.94
N ASP A 124 7.17 -5.24 -14.19
CA ASP A 124 8.11 -6.35 -14.48
C ASP A 124 7.85 -7.63 -13.67
N ALA A 125 6.96 -7.62 -12.67
CA ALA A 125 6.66 -8.83 -11.89
C ALA A 125 5.30 -8.78 -11.18
N ASP A 126 4.61 -9.93 -11.16
CA ASP A 126 3.43 -10.18 -10.33
C ASP A 126 3.85 -10.25 -8.86
N ARG A 127 3.71 -9.12 -8.16
CA ARG A 127 4.08 -8.94 -6.75
C ARG A 127 2.94 -8.27 -6.02
N VAL A 128 2.80 -8.64 -4.76
CA VAL A 128 1.69 -8.19 -3.91
C VAL A 128 2.24 -7.78 -2.55
N SER A 129 1.63 -6.78 -1.93
CA SER A 129 1.91 -6.31 -0.58
C SER A 129 1.24 -7.22 0.44
N LEU A 130 1.86 -7.39 1.62
CA LEU A 130 1.20 -8.13 2.71
C LEU A 130 -0.08 -7.42 3.16
N TYR A 131 -0.11 -6.09 3.06
CA TYR A 131 -1.30 -5.31 3.35
C TYR A 131 -2.48 -5.72 2.46
N ALA A 132 -2.35 -5.64 1.14
CA ALA A 132 -3.43 -5.98 0.23
C ALA A 132 -3.85 -7.45 0.36
N PHE A 133 -2.87 -8.35 0.50
CA PHE A 133 -3.15 -9.77 0.69
C PHE A 133 -3.97 -10.03 1.95
N LYS A 134 -3.58 -9.41 3.07
CA LYS A 134 -4.27 -9.48 4.35
C LYS A 134 -5.70 -8.97 4.24
N GLU A 135 -5.90 -7.77 3.68
CA GLU A 135 -7.23 -7.15 3.57
C GLU A 135 -8.17 -8.01 2.73
N VAL A 136 -7.70 -8.58 1.62
CA VAL A 136 -8.51 -9.47 0.78
C VAL A 136 -8.84 -10.78 1.50
N LEU A 137 -7.87 -11.40 2.19
CA LEU A 137 -8.08 -12.66 2.91
C LEU A 137 -9.14 -12.49 4.01
N PHE A 138 -8.97 -11.48 4.87
CA PHE A 138 -9.91 -11.23 5.96
C PHE A 138 -11.24 -10.69 5.47
N GLY A 139 -11.27 -9.92 4.38
CA GLY A 139 -12.50 -9.49 3.72
C GLY A 139 -13.35 -10.68 3.28
N LYS A 140 -12.77 -11.62 2.53
CA LYS A 140 -13.49 -12.85 2.10
C LYS A 140 -13.97 -13.69 3.26
N ARG A 141 -13.15 -13.82 4.31
CA ARG A 141 -13.55 -14.57 5.50
C ARG A 141 -14.71 -13.89 6.22
N ALA A 142 -14.71 -12.56 6.29
CA ALA A 142 -15.82 -11.80 6.86
C ALA A 142 -17.10 -12.00 6.05
N ASP A 143 -17.03 -12.02 4.72
CA ASP A 143 -18.17 -12.27 3.85
C ASP A 143 -18.73 -13.70 4.02
N GLU A 144 -17.86 -14.71 4.10
CA GLU A 144 -18.28 -16.10 4.37
C GLU A 144 -18.99 -16.22 5.74
N ILE A 145 -18.45 -15.56 6.78
CA ILE A 145 -19.07 -15.54 8.10
C ILE A 145 -20.43 -14.83 8.04
N ARG A 146 -20.53 -13.70 7.34
CA ARG A 146 -21.80 -12.98 7.16
C ARG A 146 -22.84 -13.86 6.49
N GLU A 147 -22.50 -14.53 5.39
CA GLU A 147 -23.43 -15.44 4.71
C GLU A 147 -23.89 -16.60 5.60
N GLN A 148 -22.99 -17.16 6.43
CA GLN A 148 -23.36 -18.21 7.37
C GLN A 148 -24.35 -17.68 8.41
N VAL A 149 -24.03 -16.53 9.00
CA VAL A 149 -24.87 -15.86 10.00
C VAL A 149 -26.24 -15.52 9.41
N ASP A 150 -26.30 -14.99 8.19
CA ASP A 150 -27.55 -14.65 7.51
C ASP A 150 -28.41 -15.89 7.22
N ARG A 151 -27.79 -17.02 6.85
CA ARG A 151 -28.50 -18.31 6.68
C ARG A 151 -29.10 -18.80 8.00
N GLU A 152 -28.33 -18.75 9.09
CA GLU A 152 -28.79 -19.13 10.43
C GLU A 152 -29.95 -18.24 10.88
N PHE A 153 -29.84 -16.92 10.76
CA PHE A 153 -30.92 -16.00 11.13
C PHE A 153 -32.18 -16.18 10.26
N THR A 154 -32.02 -16.35 8.95
CA THR A 154 -33.15 -16.59 8.04
C THR A 154 -33.93 -17.84 8.45
N SER A 155 -33.22 -18.90 8.87
CA SER A 155 -33.85 -20.14 9.34
C SER A 155 -34.61 -20.00 10.67
N MET A 156 -34.28 -19.00 11.50
CA MET A 156 -34.95 -18.74 12.78
C MET A 156 -36.13 -17.77 12.66
N CYS A 157 -36.19 -16.96 11.59
CA CYS A 157 -37.25 -15.98 11.36
C CYS A 157 -38.43 -16.51 10.54
N CYS A 158 -38.39 -17.77 10.10
CA CYS A 158 -39.51 -18.50 9.49
C CYS A 158 -40.07 -19.53 10.47
#